data_AF-A0A2J0LCW5-F1
#
_entry.id   AF-A0A2J0LCW5-F1
#
_cell.length_a   1.000
_cell.length_b   1.000
_cell.length_c   1.000
_cell.angle_alpha   90.00
_cell.angle_beta   90.00
_cell.angle_gamma   90.00
#
_symmetry.space_group_name_H-M   'P 1'
#
loop_
_entity.id
_entity.type
_entity.pdbx_description
1 polymer ?
#
loop_
_entity_poly.entity_id
_entity_poly.type
_entity_poly.pdbx_seq_one_letter_code
_entity_poly.pdbx_strand_id
1 'polypeptide(L)'
;MTITMTSKNQITLPKRIVDTLRLHKGSLFDVKVSQDRIELVPLEVNERQFTDDEYGKLEKIYQKEKNSAKKVTKKFIESIK
;
A
#
# COMPACT_ATOMS: atom_id res chain seq x y z
N MET A 1 -21.58 4.74 23.50
CA MET A 1 -20.85 4.28 22.30
C MET A 1 -19.49 4.91 22.34
N THR A 2 -18.43 4.12 22.47
CA THR A 2 -17.10 4.65 22.80
C THR A 2 -16.17 4.30 21.66
N ILE A 3 -15.71 5.32 20.93
CA ILE A 3 -14.60 5.17 19.99
C ILE A 3 -13.35 5.05 20.87
N THR A 4 -12.85 3.83 21.03
CA THR A 4 -11.63 3.57 21.78
C THR A 4 -10.46 3.38 20.81
N MET A 5 -9.37 4.10 21.07
CA MET A 5 -8.11 3.87 20.37
C MET A 5 -7.53 2.54 20.84
N THR A 6 -7.51 1.55 19.94
CA THR A 6 -7.02 0.19 20.26
C THR A 6 -5.52 0.05 20.06
N SER A 7 -4.91 0.83 19.16
CA SER A 7 -3.48 0.83 18.85
C SER A 7 -3.10 2.10 18.08
N LYS A 8 -1.79 2.39 17.96
CA LYS A 8 -1.30 3.55 17.19
C LYS A 8 -1.83 3.47 15.75
N ASN A 9 -2.50 4.53 15.29
CA ASN A 9 -3.15 4.63 13.98
C ASN A 9 -4.32 3.65 13.74
N GLN A 10 -4.91 3.06 14.80
CA GLN A 10 -6.08 2.19 14.69
C GLN A 10 -7.28 2.77 15.43
N ILE A 11 -8.40 2.88 14.71
CA ILE A 11 -9.68 3.35 15.25
C ILE A 11 -10.67 2.18 15.21
N THR A 12 -11.40 1.97 16.32
CA THR A 12 -12.49 1.00 16.37
C THR A 12 -13.83 1.71 16.19
N LEU A 13 -14.59 1.31 15.16
CA LEU A 13 -15.91 1.86 14.85
C LEU A 13 -17.02 0.90 15.29
N PRO A 14 -18.16 1.42 15.79
CA PRO A 14 -19.36 0.62 16.01
C PRO A 14 -19.81 -0.10 14.74
N LYS A 15 -20.23 -1.37 14.88
CA LYS A 15 -20.64 -2.23 13.77
C LYS A 15 -21.72 -1.60 12.87
N ARG A 16 -22.68 -0.88 13.45
CA ARG A 16 -23.73 -0.18 12.68
C ARG A 16 -23.17 0.81 11.66
N ILE A 17 -22.09 1.53 12.00
CA ILE A 17 -21.44 2.50 11.11
C ILE A 17 -20.70 1.75 10.00
N VAL A 18 -19.99 0.68 10.36
CA VAL A 18 -19.27 -0.19 9.42
C VAL A 18 -20.23 -0.78 8.38
N ASP A 19 -21.37 -1.31 8.81
CA ASP A 19 -22.35 -1.94 7.94
C ASP A 19 -23.03 -0.91 7.01
N THR A 20 -23.34 0.28 7.52
CA THR A 20 -23.98 1.36 6.75
C THR A 20 -23.05 1.92 5.67
N LEU A 21 -21.77 2.11 6.02
CA LEU A 21 -20.76 2.66 5.11
C LEU A 21 -20.03 1.56 4.30
N ARG A 22 -20.41 0.29 4.48
CA ARG A 22 -19.78 -0.89 3.85
C ARG A 22 -18.25 -0.88 3.98
N LEU A 23 -17.76 -0.54 5.16
CA LEU A 23 -16.32 -0.47 5.42
C LEU A 23 -15.76 -1.89 5.59
N HIS A 24 -14.61 -2.14 4.97
CA HIS A 24 -13.90 -3.41 5.09
C HIS A 24 -12.61 -3.24 5.90
N LYS A 25 -12.21 -4.32 6.60
CA LYS A 25 -10.94 -4.33 7.31
C LYS A 25 -9.79 -4.19 6.30
N GLY A 26 -8.91 -3.21 6.50
CA GLY A 26 -7.78 -2.95 5.61
C GLY A 26 -8.06 -1.91 4.51
N SER A 27 -9.26 -1.34 4.45
CA SER A 27 -9.53 -0.18 3.59
C SER A 27 -8.69 1.03 4.01
N LEU A 28 -8.14 1.76 3.03
CA LEU A 28 -7.30 2.94 3.25
C LEU A 28 -8.14 4.21 3.13
N PHE A 29 -7.97 5.10 4.11
CA PHE A 29 -8.62 6.40 4.14
C PHE A 29 -7.59 7.46 4.50
N ASP A 30 -7.70 8.62 3.84
CA ASP A 30 -7.14 9.85 4.37
C ASP A 30 -8.08 10.34 5.49
N VAL A 31 -7.50 10.71 6.62
CA VAL A 31 -8.25 11.09 7.82
C VAL A 31 -8.04 12.58 8.06
N LYS A 32 -9.10 13.37 7.90
CA LYS A 32 -9.08 14.80 8.19
C LYS A 32 -9.95 15.12 9.39
N VAL A 33 -9.48 16.05 10.21
CA VAL A 33 -10.27 16.62 11.31
C VAL A 33 -10.74 17.99 10.85
N SER A 34 -12.05 18.16 10.78
CA SER A 34 -12.69 19.40 10.36
C SER A 34 -13.67 19.84 11.44
N GLN A 35 -13.30 20.88 12.20
CA GLN A 35 -14.07 21.44 13.31
C GLN A 35 -14.58 20.37 14.29
N ASP A 36 -15.81 19.87 14.07
CA ASP A 36 -16.52 18.94 14.96
C ASP A 36 -16.67 17.52 14.38
N ARG A 37 -16.03 17.20 13.25
CA ARG A 37 -16.14 15.90 12.59
C ARG A 37 -14.80 15.33 12.15
N ILE A 38 -14.77 14.00 12.07
CA ILE A 38 -13.70 13.24 11.42
C ILE A 38 -14.20 12.87 10.03
N GLU A 39 -13.47 13.30 9.01
CA GLU A 39 -13.73 12.97 7.61
C GLU A 39 -12.82 11.81 7.21
N LEU A 40 -13.43 10.71 6.75
CA LEU A 40 -12.74 9.56 6.18
C LEU A 40 -12.87 9.63 4.65
N VAL A 41 -11.81 10.02 3.97
CA VAL A 41 -11.79 10.13 2.50
C VAL A 41 -11.17 8.85 1.94
N PRO A 42 -11.90 8.01 1.19
CA PRO A 42 -11.36 6.80 0.61
C PRO A 42 -10.15 7.11 -0.27
N LEU A 43 -9.06 6.37 -0.07
CA LEU A 43 -7.93 6.41 -0.98
C LEU A 43 -8.08 5.28 -1.99
N GLU A 44 -8.33 5.62 -3.25
CA GLU A 44 -8.20 4.66 -4.33
C GLU A 44 -6.72 4.34 -4.51
N VAL A 45 -6.33 3.12 -4.14
CA VAL A 45 -5.02 2.59 -4.46
C VAL A 45 -5.05 2.23 -5.94
N ASN A 46 -4.82 3.22 -6.79
CA ASN A 46 -4.45 2.93 -8.16
C ASN A 46 -3.12 2.20 -8.09
N GLU A 47 -3.12 0.89 -8.36
CA GLU A 47 -1.90 0.17 -8.70
C GLU A 47 -1.22 1.02 -9.77
N ARG A 48 0.03 1.43 -9.51
CA ARG A 48 0.81 2.19 -10.51
C ARG A 48 0.93 1.29 -11.74
N GLN A 49 0.05 1.51 -12.71
CA GLN A 49 0.22 0.99 -14.05
C GLN A 49 1.37 1.79 -14.64
N PHE A 50 2.56 1.20 -14.59
CA PHE A 50 3.74 1.80 -15.18
C PHE A 50 3.47 1.96 -16.67
N THR A 51 3.71 3.17 -17.17
CA THR A 51 3.58 3.45 -18.60
C THR A 51 4.71 2.77 -19.39
N ASP A 52 4.53 2.52 -20.68
CA ASP A 52 5.56 1.91 -21.54
C ASP A 52 6.90 2.68 -21.48
N ASP A 53 6.88 3.99 -21.23
CA ASP A 53 8.08 4.82 -21.06
C ASP A 53 8.86 4.50 -19.76
N GLU A 54 8.15 4.17 -18.67
CA GLU A 54 8.76 3.75 -17.41
C GLU A 54 9.37 2.36 -17.54
N TYR A 55 8.71 1.44 -18.27
CA TYR A 55 9.32 0.17 -18.65
C TYR A 55 10.55 0.37 -19.54
N GLY A 56 10.53 1.32 -20.48
CA GLY A 56 11.69 1.68 -21.29
C GLY A 56 12.88 2.21 -20.48
N LYS A 57 12.63 2.95 -19.39
CA LYS A 57 13.67 3.37 -18.43
C LYS A 57 14.25 2.20 -17.65
N LEU A 58 13.40 1.27 -17.20
CA LEU A 58 13.83 0.04 -16.53
C LEU A 58 14.67 -0.85 -17.44
N GLU A 59 14.28 -1.00 -18.72
CA GLU A 59 15.03 -1.75 -19.72
C GLU A 59 16.43 -1.14 -19.95
N LYS A 60 16.53 0.19 -20.04
CA LYS A 60 17.83 0.88 -20.17
C LYS A 60 18.74 0.64 -18.97
N ILE A 61 18.19 0.67 -17.75
CA ILE A 61 18.94 0.35 -16.52
C ILE A 61 19.38 -1.12 -16.55
N TYR A 62 18.47 -2.03 -16.91
CA TYR A 62 18.78 -3.46 -17.03
C TYR A 62 19.91 -3.72 -18.02
N GLN A 63 19.86 -3.17 -19.23
CA GLN A 63 20.92 -3.37 -20.23
C GLN A 63 22.27 -2.81 -19.77
N LYS A 64 22.27 -1.69 -19.05
CA LYS A 64 23.49 -1.08 -18.50
C LYS A 64 24.10 -1.92 -17.38
N GLU A 65 23.27 -2.52 -16.52
CA GLU A 65 23.73 -3.31 -15.37
C GLU A 65 23.85 -4.81 -15.64
N LYS A 66 23.32 -5.33 -16.75
CA LYS A 66 23.34 -6.76 -17.12
C LYS A 66 24.74 -7.39 -17.10
N ASN A 67 25.77 -6.60 -17.38
CA ASN A 67 27.17 -7.05 -17.38
C ASN A 67 27.86 -6.94 -16.01
N SER A 68 27.30 -6.15 -15.08
CA SER A 68 27.79 -5.97 -13.71
C SER A 68 27.00 -6.80 -12.68
N ALA A 69 25.76 -7.17 -13.04
CA ALA A 69 24.84 -7.87 -12.16
C ALA A 69 25.21 -9.35 -12.03
N LYS A 70 25.40 -9.78 -10.78
CA LYS A 70 25.60 -11.19 -10.43
C LYS A 70 24.30 -11.96 -10.71
N LYS A 71 24.34 -12.96 -11.59
CA LYS A 71 23.17 -13.82 -11.88
C LYS A 71 22.78 -14.59 -10.62
N VAL A 72 21.69 -14.16 -9.97
CA VAL A 72 21.07 -14.87 -8.86
C VAL A 72 20.34 -16.08 -9.44
N THR A 73 21.04 -17.21 -9.52
CA THR A 73 20.47 -18.51 -9.90
C THR A 73 19.87 -19.21 -8.68
N LYS A 74 18.95 -20.17 -8.86
CA LYS A 74 18.39 -20.98 -7.75
C LYS A 74 19.49 -21.55 -6.84
N LYS A 75 20.59 -22.02 -7.42
CA LYS A 75 21.77 -22.50 -6.69
C LYS A 75 22.45 -21.44 -5.82
N PHE A 76 22.48 -20.18 -6.27
CA PHE A 76 23.03 -19.07 -5.49
C PHE A 76 22.14 -18.72 -4.29
N ILE A 77 20.81 -18.79 -4.46
CA ILE A 77 19.85 -18.59 -3.37
C ILE A 77 19.96 -19.71 -2.33
N GLU A 78 20.12 -20.97 -2.78
CA GLU A 78 20.34 -22.12 -1.89
C GLU A 78 21.66 -22.02 -1.12
N SER A 79 22.71 -21.41 -1.70
CA SER A 79 24.00 -21.22 -1.02
C SER A 79 24.04 -20.08 0.01
N ILE A 80 23.00 -19.23 0.06
CA ILE A 80 22.89 -18.11 1.01
C ILE A 80 21.96 -18.47 2.20
N LYS A 81 21.22 -19.59 2.09
CA LYS A 81 20.38 -20.12 3.15
C LYS A 81 21.18 -20.94 4.15
#